data_AF-A0A315ZTA7-F1
#
_entry.id   AF-A0A315ZTA7-F1
#
_cell.length_a   1.000
_cell.length_b   1.000
_cell.length_c   1.000
_cell.angle_alpha   90.00
_cell.angle_beta   90.00
_cell.angle_gamma   90.00
#
_symmetry.space_group_name_H-M   'P 1'
#
loop_
_entity.id
_entity.type
_entity.pdbx_description
1 polymer ?
#
loop_
_entity_poly.entity_id
_entity_poly.type
_entity_poly.pdbx_seq_one_letter_code
_entity_poly.pdbx_strand_id
1 'polypeptide(L)'
;MERFDLDELDDDAPFEVDVQAAHLFKHPGLGLDDVEEVWASSPLFYPATPPAHWLMVAEVAGQVLTVPLAPSRSGDPRRCRPIGCYQAAQHLARRYREDR
;
A
#
# COMPACT_ATOMS: atom_id res chain seq x y z
N MET A 1 16.59 -9.98 -3.54
CA MET A 1 16.16 -8.62 -3.93
C MET A 1 15.98 -7.84 -2.65
N GLU A 2 16.58 -6.67 -2.55
CA GLU A 2 16.51 -5.78 -1.38
C GLU A 2 15.19 -4.99 -1.41
N ARG A 3 14.62 -4.68 -0.23
CA ARG A 3 13.39 -3.87 -0.13
C ARG A 3 13.73 -2.41 -0.47
N PHE A 4 12.75 -1.66 -0.99
CA PHE A 4 12.96 -0.22 -1.20
C PHE A 4 12.83 0.50 0.15
N ASP A 5 13.51 1.64 0.31
CA ASP A 5 13.45 2.41 1.53
C ASP A 5 12.14 3.21 1.60
N LEU A 6 11.43 3.11 2.72
CA LEU A 6 10.19 3.84 2.94
C LEU A 6 10.45 5.31 3.26
N ASP A 7 11.58 5.61 3.91
CA ASP A 7 11.96 6.96 4.32
C ASP A 7 12.41 7.83 3.13
N GLU A 8 12.66 7.21 1.97
CA GLU A 8 12.96 7.93 0.72
C GLU A 8 11.71 8.28 -0.09
N LEU A 9 10.53 7.75 0.25
CA LEU A 9 9.29 8.02 -0.49
C LEU A 9 8.91 9.50 -0.41
N ASP A 10 8.35 10.01 -1.51
CA ASP A 10 7.76 11.34 -1.55
C ASP A 10 6.50 11.39 -0.67
N ASP A 11 6.43 12.35 0.25
CA ASP A 11 5.31 12.48 1.20
C ASP A 11 3.98 12.83 0.51
N ASP A 12 4.03 13.59 -0.58
CA ASP A 12 2.85 14.11 -1.28
C ASP A 12 2.40 13.22 -2.44
N ALA A 13 3.35 12.58 -3.15
CA ALA A 13 3.08 11.81 -4.36
C ALA A 13 3.95 10.53 -4.48
N PRO A 14 3.84 9.57 -3.55
CA PRO A 14 4.68 8.37 -3.53
C PRO A 14 4.30 7.36 -4.62
N PHE A 15 3.10 7.46 -5.21
CA PHE A 15 2.58 6.40 -6.07
C PHE A 15 2.88 6.62 -7.56
N GLU A 16 3.56 5.63 -8.14
CA GLU A 16 3.69 5.42 -9.58
C GLU A 16 2.56 4.49 -10.05
N VAL A 17 1.46 5.08 -10.51
CA VAL A 17 0.31 4.36 -11.03
C VAL A 17 0.31 4.46 -12.55
N ASP A 18 0.29 3.32 -13.22
CA ASP A 18 0.19 3.27 -14.68
C ASP A 18 -1.27 3.52 -15.11
N VAL A 19 -1.48 4.07 -16.30
CA VAL A 19 -2.78 4.58 -16.80
C VAL A 19 -3.85 3.48 -16.91
N GLN A 20 -3.47 2.20 -16.80
CA GLN A 20 -4.35 1.03 -16.77
C GLN A 20 -4.69 0.55 -15.34
N ALA A 21 -5.08 1.47 -14.45
CA ALA A 21 -5.46 1.20 -13.06
C ALA A 21 -6.63 0.21 -12.85
N ALA A 22 -7.30 -0.26 -13.91
CA ALA A 22 -8.47 -1.14 -13.86
C ALA A 22 -8.23 -2.55 -13.26
N HIS A 23 -6.97 -2.96 -13.06
CA HIS A 23 -6.62 -4.28 -12.50
C HIS A 23 -6.13 -4.25 -11.04
N LEU A 24 -5.95 -3.08 -10.43
CA LEU A 24 -5.51 -2.95 -9.04
C LEU A 24 -6.61 -3.37 -8.05
N PHE A 25 -7.87 -3.34 -8.47
CA PHE A 25 -9.03 -3.50 -7.60
C PHE A 25 -9.79 -4.76 -7.98
N LYS A 26 -9.50 -5.86 -7.28
CA LYS A 26 -10.25 -7.12 -7.41
C LYS A 26 -11.56 -7.12 -6.62
N HIS A 27 -11.81 -6.08 -5.82
CA HIS A 27 -13.00 -5.93 -4.99
C HIS A 27 -13.87 -4.77 -5.48
N PRO A 28 -15.19 -4.97 -5.65
CA PRO A 28 -16.09 -3.89 -6.02
C PRO A 28 -16.07 -2.79 -4.97
N GLY A 29 -15.83 -1.54 -5.41
CA GLY A 29 -15.88 -0.35 -4.57
C GLY A 29 -14.54 0.17 -4.04
N LEU A 30 -13.42 -0.54 -4.26
CA LEU A 30 -12.09 -0.04 -3.94
C LEU A 30 -11.41 0.54 -5.19
N GLY A 31 -10.64 1.60 -5.01
CA GLY A 31 -10.02 2.42 -6.06
C GLY A 31 -8.71 3.08 -5.61
N LEU A 32 -8.15 3.92 -6.49
CA LEU A 32 -6.92 4.64 -6.19
C LEU A 32 -7.12 5.59 -5.01
N ASP A 33 -8.31 6.18 -4.91
CA ASP A 33 -8.69 7.04 -3.79
C ASP A 33 -8.53 6.33 -2.44
N ASP A 34 -8.87 5.04 -2.33
CA ASP A 34 -8.64 4.26 -1.09
C ASP A 34 -7.16 4.05 -0.80
N VAL A 35 -6.31 3.93 -1.83
CA VAL A 35 -4.85 3.82 -1.65
C VAL A 35 -4.29 5.13 -1.10
N GLU A 36 -4.73 6.26 -1.65
CA GLU A 36 -4.38 7.59 -1.17
C GLU A 36 -4.90 7.82 0.26
N GLU A 37 -6.12 7.35 0.57
CA GLU A 37 -6.68 7.46 1.92
C GLU A 37 -5.90 6.61 2.93
N VAL A 38 -5.47 5.40 2.55
CA VAL A 38 -4.57 4.58 3.39
C VAL A 38 -3.25 5.30 3.65
N TRP A 39 -2.66 5.95 2.64
CA TRP A 39 -1.43 6.74 2.78
C TRP A 39 -1.61 7.90 3.75
N ALA A 40 -2.69 8.67 3.59
CA ALA A 40 -3.02 9.81 4.43
C ALA A 40 -3.37 9.41 5.89
N SER A 41 -3.68 8.13 6.15
CA SER A 41 -4.16 7.64 7.44
C SER A 41 -3.05 7.24 8.44
N SER A 42 -1.82 7.72 8.22
CA SER A 42 -0.62 7.33 8.99
C SER A 42 -0.46 5.81 9.07
N PRO A 43 -0.24 5.14 7.93
CA PRO A 43 -0.21 3.68 7.87
C PRO A 43 0.99 3.10 8.61
N LEU A 44 0.86 1.83 9.00
CA LEU A 44 1.99 1.00 9.39
C LEU A 44 2.47 0.18 8.19
N PHE A 45 3.78 -0.08 8.13
CA PHE A 45 4.40 -0.85 7.07
C PHE A 45 4.91 -2.19 7.58
N TYR A 46 4.48 -3.27 6.94
CA TYR A 46 4.93 -4.63 7.25
C TYR A 46 5.73 -5.21 6.08
N PRO A 47 6.80 -5.98 6.34
CA PRO A 47 7.52 -6.69 5.29
C PRO A 47 6.59 -7.63 4.52
N ALA A 48 6.62 -7.56 3.18
CA ALA A 48 5.88 -8.46 2.31
C ALA A 48 6.77 -9.54 1.70
N THR A 49 6.13 -10.53 1.05
CA THR A 49 6.77 -11.45 0.12
C THR A 49 6.67 -10.91 -1.31
N PRO A 50 7.69 -11.12 -2.16
CA PRO A 50 7.65 -10.69 -3.56
C PRO A 50 6.38 -11.15 -4.30
N PRO A 51 5.83 -10.34 -5.23
CA PRO A 51 6.46 -9.17 -5.86
C PRO A 51 6.35 -7.86 -5.07
N ALA A 52 5.66 -7.84 -3.92
CA ALA A 52 5.64 -6.69 -3.04
C ALA A 52 6.88 -6.69 -2.12
N HIS A 53 7.38 -5.50 -1.79
CA HIS A 53 8.40 -5.32 -0.76
C HIS A 53 7.76 -5.04 0.61
N TRP A 54 6.67 -4.28 0.62
CA TRP A 54 5.96 -3.84 1.82
C TRP A 54 4.45 -4.02 1.69
N LEU A 55 3.79 -4.18 2.83
CA LEU A 55 2.34 -4.02 3.00
C LEU A 55 2.13 -2.72 3.74
N MET A 56 1.50 -1.75 3.10
CA MET A 56 1.01 -0.54 3.74
C MET A 56 -0.38 -0.83 4.32
N VAL A 57 -0.58 -0.58 5.61
CA VAL A 57 -1.79 -0.99 6.33
C VAL A 57 -2.32 0.15 7.18
N ALA A 58 -3.59 0.49 7.01
CA ALA A 58 -4.29 1.49 7.82
C ALA A 58 -5.76 1.12 8.02
N GLU A 59 -6.39 1.67 9.06
CA GLU A 59 -7.84 1.64 9.22
C GLU A 59 -8.48 2.85 8.53
N VAL A 60 -9.37 2.58 7.56
CA VAL A 60 -10.11 3.53 6.74
C VAL A 60 -11.59 3.20 6.86
N ALA A 61 -12.42 4.18 7.23
CA ALA A 61 -13.87 4.00 7.43
C ALA A 61 -14.27 2.77 8.29
N GLY A 62 -13.46 2.43 9.31
CA GLY A 62 -13.68 1.28 10.19
C GLY A 62 -13.23 -0.08 9.63
N GLN A 63 -12.61 -0.10 8.45
CA GLN A 63 -12.04 -1.29 7.82
C GLN A 63 -10.52 -1.17 7.78
N VAL A 64 -9.81 -2.21 8.22
CA VAL A 64 -8.36 -2.27 8.02
C VAL A 64 -8.10 -2.67 6.58
N LEU A 65 -7.49 -1.78 5.81
CA LEU A 65 -7.10 -2.00 4.43
C LEU A 65 -5.61 -2.33 4.36
N THR A 66 -5.23 -3.08 3.33
CA THR A 66 -3.84 -3.43 3.03
C THR A 66 -3.54 -3.17 1.56
N VAL A 67 -2.42 -2.49 1.32
CA VAL A 67 -1.93 -2.13 -0.01
C VAL A 67 -0.52 -2.71 -0.16
N PRO A 68 -0.34 -3.78 -0.95
CA PRO A 68 0.98 -4.29 -1.27
C PRO A 68 1.72 -3.31 -2.19
N LEU A 69 2.93 -2.92 -1.81
CA LEU A 69 3.76 -1.97 -2.54
C LEU A 69 4.96 -2.67 -3.17
N ALA A 70 5.17 -2.44 -4.47
CA ALA A 70 6.36 -2.82 -5.21
C ALA A 70 7.28 -1.60 -5.44
N PRO A 71 8.58 -1.81 -5.70
CA PRO A 71 9.46 -0.72 -6.13
C PRO A 71 8.98 -0.09 -7.45
N SER A 72 9.28 1.19 -7.64
CA SER A 72 9.07 1.93 -8.91
C SER A 72 9.57 1.14 -10.13
N ARG A 73 8.87 1.22 -11.28
CA ARG A 73 9.40 0.71 -12.56
C ARG A 73 10.39 1.68 -13.19
N SER A 74 10.22 2.99 -12.95
CA SER A 74 11.14 4.01 -13.47
C SER A 74 12.48 4.03 -12.72
N GLY A 75 12.55 3.41 -11.54
CA GLY A 75 13.74 3.37 -10.70
C GLY A 75 13.91 4.61 -9.82
N ASP A 76 12.93 5.52 -9.78
CA ASP A 76 12.93 6.64 -8.84
C ASP A 76 12.70 6.10 -7.41
N PRO A 77 13.68 6.23 -6.50
CA PRO A 77 13.53 5.73 -5.13
C PRO A 77 12.40 6.41 -4.36
N ARG A 78 12.01 7.62 -4.77
CA ARG A 78 10.93 8.38 -4.13
C ARG A 78 9.53 7.89 -4.50
N ARG A 79 9.46 6.92 -5.40
CA ARG A 79 8.19 6.38 -5.90
C ARG A 79 8.11 4.88 -5.68
N CYS A 80 6.90 4.41 -5.42
CA CYS A 80 6.56 3.00 -5.34
C CYS A 80 5.29 2.73 -6.13
N ARG A 81 4.98 1.46 -6.34
CA ARG A 81 3.79 1.04 -7.09
C ARG A 81 2.83 0.32 -6.18
N PRO A 82 1.60 0.83 -5.98
CA PRO A 82 0.55 0.01 -5.40
C PRO A 82 0.23 -1.14 -6.36
N ILE A 83 0.16 -2.36 -5.85
CA ILE A 83 -0.21 -3.57 -6.62
C ILE A 83 -1.72 -3.85 -6.50
N GLY A 84 -2.36 -3.33 -5.46
CA GLY A 84 -3.81 -3.33 -5.30
C GLY A 84 -4.22 -2.86 -3.91
N CYS A 85 -5.52 -2.74 -3.68
CA CYS A 85 -6.09 -2.39 -2.38
C CYS A 85 -7.11 -3.46 -1.97
N TYR A 86 -6.99 -3.96 -0.74
CA TYR A 86 -7.78 -5.07 -0.22
C TYR A 86 -8.15 -4.83 1.24
N GLN A 87 -9.25 -5.43 1.69
CA GLN A 87 -9.46 -5.60 3.12
C GLN A 87 -8.39 -6.55 3.69
N ALA A 88 -7.74 -6.15 4.78
CA ALA A 88 -6.72 -6.95 5.43
C ALA A 88 -7.30 -8.26 5.96
N ALA A 89 -6.54 -9.35 5.83
CA ALA A 89 -6.87 -10.62 6.46
C ALA A 89 -6.95 -10.45 7.99
N GLN A 90 -7.82 -11.22 8.65
CA GLN A 90 -8.11 -11.05 10.09
C GLN A 90 -6.86 -11.00 10.99
N HIS A 91 -5.85 -11.85 10.71
CA HIS A 91 -4.62 -11.88 11.48
C HIS A 91 -3.77 -10.60 11.30
N LEU A 92 -3.73 -10.05 10.09
CA LEU A 92 -3.01 -8.80 9.80
C LEU A 92 -3.74 -7.60 10.40
N ALA A 93 -5.07 -7.57 10.27
CA ALA A 93 -5.90 -6.53 10.88
C ALA A 93 -5.80 -6.53 12.41
N ARG A 94 -5.70 -7.70 13.03
CA ARG A 94 -5.46 -7.82 14.47
C ARG A 94 -4.09 -7.26 14.84
N ARG A 95 -3.04 -7.72 14.17
CA ARG A 95 -1.67 -7.26 14.42
C ARG A 95 -1.55 -5.74 14.28
N TYR A 96 -2.11 -5.18 13.21
CA TYR A 96 -2.15 -3.73 12.98
C TYR A 96 -2.72 -2.95 14.17
N ARG A 97 -3.81 -3.43 14.77
CA ARG A 97 -4.42 -2.77 15.93
C ARG A 97 -3.63 -2.95 17.22
N GLU A 98 -2.83 -4.01 17.34
CA GLU A 98 -1.96 -4.24 18.50
C GLU A 98 -0.69 -3.37 18.42
N ASP A 99 -0.20 -3.06 17.22
CA ASP A 99 1.01 -2.27 16.99
C ASP A 99 0.78 -0.73 16.98
N ARG A 100 -0.48 -0.28 17.02
CA ARG A 100 -0.88 1.14 16.98
C ARG A 100 -1.06 1.72 18.39
#